data_AF-A0A6P8PTP4-F1
#
_entry.id   AF-A0A6P8PTP4-F1
#
_cell.length_a   1.000
_cell.length_b   1.000
_cell.length_c   1.000
_cell.angle_alpha   90.00
_cell.angle_beta   90.00
_cell.angle_gamma   90.00
#
_symmetry.space_group_name_H-M   'P 1'
#
loop_
_entity.id
_entity.type
_entity.pdbx_description
1 polymer ?
#
loop_
_entity_poly.entity_id
_entity_poly.type
_entity_poly.pdbx_seq_one_letter_code
_entity_poly.pdbx_strand_id
1 'polypeptide(L)'
;MQQQQRPFKLRKNLHARKSEVAGIRAKFPRKIPVIVERYQREKSLPLLDKTKFLVPQDLSMSQFVTIIRNRLILTSTQAFYLLVNNKSLASMSQTLAELYEDHKDEDGFLYMTYASQEMFGCNFLSMEEEPVECLNMALLQLIGTVVLKTS
;
A
#
# COMPACT_ATOMS: atom_id res chain seq x y z
N MET A 1 -1.39 -11.12 21.13
CA MET A 1 -0.40 -10.24 20.46
C MET A 1 -0.09 -10.61 19.00
N GLN A 2 -0.31 -11.87 18.54
CA GLN A 2 0.06 -12.28 17.16
C GLN A 2 -0.86 -11.79 16.02
N GLN A 3 -2.06 -11.29 16.32
CA GLN A 3 -3.02 -10.88 15.27
C GLN A 3 -2.67 -9.57 14.56
N GLN A 4 -1.82 -8.72 15.15
CA GLN A 4 -1.45 -7.42 14.56
C GLN A 4 -0.42 -7.54 13.43
N GLN A 5 0.24 -8.68 13.28
CA GLN A 5 1.25 -8.90 12.23
C GLN A 5 0.67 -9.38 10.91
N ARG A 6 -0.57 -9.89 10.89
CA ARG A 6 -1.23 -10.31 9.65
C ARG A 6 -1.89 -9.12 8.97
N PRO A 7 -1.76 -8.98 7.64
CA PRO A 7 -2.46 -7.96 6.86
C PRO A 7 -3.95 -7.90 7.18
N PHE A 8 -4.51 -6.69 7.23
CA PHE A 8 -5.91 -6.45 7.61
C PHE A 8 -6.89 -7.25 6.76
N LYS A 9 -6.62 -7.39 5.46
CA LYS A 9 -7.46 -8.19 4.53
C LYS A 9 -7.50 -9.68 4.86
N LEU A 10 -6.47 -10.22 5.53
CA LEU A 10 -6.43 -11.63 5.96
C LEU A 10 -7.08 -11.84 7.33
N ARG A 11 -7.31 -10.76 8.08
CA ARG A 11 -7.94 -10.82 9.41
C ARG A 11 -9.47 -10.79 9.32
N LYS A 12 -10.03 -10.23 8.25
CA LYS A 12 -11.48 -10.09 8.04
C LYS A 12 -11.84 -10.37 6.58
N ASN A 13 -12.91 -11.15 6.37
CA ASN A 13 -13.45 -11.36 5.03
C ASN A 13 -13.99 -10.05 4.42
N LEU A 14 -14.18 -10.05 3.10
CA LEU A 14 -14.59 -8.86 2.35
C LEU A 14 -15.94 -8.30 2.82
N HIS A 15 -16.91 -9.16 3.10
CA HIS A 15 -18.25 -8.74 3.53
C HIS A 15 -18.20 -7.98 4.85
N ALA A 16 -17.46 -8.49 5.83
CA ALA A 16 -17.27 -7.82 7.12
C ALA A 16 -16.57 -6.47 6.98
N ARG A 17 -15.57 -6.35 6.07
CA ARG A 17 -14.89 -5.08 5.79
C ARG A 17 -15.84 -4.05 5.16
N LYS A 18 -16.63 -4.45 4.16
CA LYS A 18 -17.65 -3.59 3.53
C LYS A 18 -18.70 -3.09 4.52
N SER A 19 -19.23 -3.99 5.34
CA SER A 19 -20.20 -3.63 6.39
C SER A 19 -19.61 -2.63 7.39
N GLU A 20 -18.36 -2.83 7.79
CA GLU A 20 -17.65 -1.91 8.68
C GLU A 20 -17.49 -0.51 8.05
N VAL A 21 -17.06 -0.42 6.78
CA VAL A 21 -16.95 0.86 6.08
C VAL A 21 -18.31 1.55 5.95
N ALA A 22 -19.36 0.81 5.59
CA ALA A 22 -20.70 1.37 5.48
C ALA A 22 -21.16 2.02 6.80
N GLY A 23 -20.96 1.33 7.93
CA GLY A 23 -21.27 1.89 9.25
C GLY A 23 -20.42 3.10 9.62
N ILE A 24 -19.12 3.07 9.33
CA ILE A 24 -18.21 4.20 9.56
C ILE A 24 -18.62 5.41 8.73
N ARG A 25 -18.89 5.23 7.44
CA ARG A 25 -19.24 6.33 6.52
C ARG A 25 -20.60 6.94 6.85
N ALA A 26 -21.56 6.14 7.30
CA ALA A 26 -22.84 6.65 7.80
C ALA A 26 -22.66 7.52 9.06
N LYS A 27 -21.79 7.10 9.99
CA LYS A 27 -21.54 7.81 11.25
C LYS A 27 -20.60 9.03 11.09
N PHE A 28 -19.64 8.95 10.18
CA PHE A 28 -18.58 9.94 9.99
C PHE A 28 -18.38 10.25 8.50
N PRO A 29 -19.32 10.97 7.84
CA PRO A 29 -19.32 11.16 6.39
C PRO A 29 -18.11 11.97 5.88
N ARG A 30 -17.55 12.85 6.72
CA ARG A 30 -16.36 13.66 6.40
C ARG A 30 -15.03 13.01 6.81
N LYS A 31 -15.06 11.73 7.20
CA LYS A 31 -13.86 10.97 7.57
C LYS A 31 -13.61 9.86 6.55
N ILE A 32 -12.33 9.59 6.35
CA ILE A 32 -11.83 8.57 5.43
C ILE A 32 -11.24 7.43 6.26
N PRO A 33 -11.72 6.19 6.06
CA PRO A 33 -11.18 5.03 6.73
C PRO A 33 -9.89 4.57 6.02
N VAL A 34 -8.76 4.72 6.72
CA VAL A 34 -7.43 4.39 6.19
C VAL A 34 -6.82 3.24 7.00
N ILE A 35 -6.28 2.25 6.30
CA ILE A 35 -5.47 1.18 6.85
C ILE A 35 -4.01 1.46 6.53
N VAL A 36 -3.17 1.59 7.56
CA VAL A 36 -1.73 1.79 7.44
C VAL A 36 -1.01 0.61 8.09
N GLU A 37 -0.26 -0.13 7.28
CA GLU A 37 0.49 -1.30 7.73
C GLU A 37 1.98 -1.19 7.40
N ARG A 38 2.82 -1.91 8.14
CA ARG A 38 4.24 -1.99 7.80
C ARG A 38 4.40 -2.82 6.54
N TYR A 39 5.23 -2.39 5.61
CA TYR A 39 5.56 -3.20 4.44
C TYR A 39 6.13 -4.56 4.86
N GLN A 40 5.78 -5.64 4.16
CA GLN A 40 6.09 -7.00 4.63
C GLN A 40 7.59 -7.29 4.74
N ARG A 41 8.40 -6.67 3.87
CA ARG A 41 9.86 -6.82 3.87
C ARG A 41 10.57 -5.82 4.78
N GLU A 42 9.85 -4.84 5.32
CA GLU A 42 10.40 -3.82 6.21
C GLU A 42 10.69 -4.39 7.60
N LYS A 43 11.93 -4.18 8.07
CA LYS A 43 12.45 -4.74 9.33
C LYS A 43 13.07 -3.70 10.26
N SER A 44 13.51 -2.54 9.75
CA SER A 44 14.17 -1.51 10.53
C SER A 44 13.16 -0.56 11.20
N LEU A 45 12.04 -0.27 10.56
CA LEU A 45 11.02 0.61 11.15
C LEU A 45 10.16 -0.10 12.22
N PRO A 46 9.80 0.60 13.31
CA PRO A 46 8.94 0.06 14.35
C PRO A 46 7.51 -0.20 13.85
N LEU A 47 6.74 -0.96 14.62
CA LEU A 47 5.32 -1.20 14.35
C LEU A 47 4.48 -0.04 14.88
N LEU A 48 3.42 0.32 14.14
CA LEU A 48 2.38 1.22 14.65
C LEU A 48 1.52 0.52 15.70
N ASP A 49 1.20 1.22 16.79
CA ASP A 49 0.25 0.73 17.81
C ASP A 49 -1.15 0.47 17.25
N LYS A 50 -1.53 1.26 16.22
CA LYS A 50 -2.82 1.17 15.53
C LYS A 50 -2.60 1.21 14.03
N THR A 51 -3.26 0.30 13.32
CA THR A 51 -3.20 0.22 11.85
C THR A 51 -4.42 0.82 11.17
N LYS A 52 -5.45 1.23 11.93
CA LYS A 52 -6.71 1.76 11.39
C LYS A 52 -6.94 3.19 11.87
N PHE A 53 -7.18 4.08 10.91
CA PHE A 53 -7.27 5.52 11.12
C PHE A 53 -8.56 6.06 10.52
N LEU A 54 -9.16 7.04 11.18
CA LEU A 54 -10.24 7.86 10.63
C LEU A 54 -9.72 9.27 10.43
N VAL A 55 -9.46 9.62 9.18
CA VAL A 55 -8.73 10.83 8.83
C VAL A 55 -9.70 11.87 8.25
N PRO A 56 -9.60 13.17 8.59
CA PRO A 56 -10.34 14.22 7.89
C PRO A 56 -10.07 14.16 6.38
N GLN A 57 -11.12 14.38 5.58
CA GLN A 57 -11.02 14.32 4.11
C GLN A 57 -10.14 15.44 3.51
N ASP A 58 -10.09 16.58 4.19
CA ASP A 58 -9.32 17.79 3.86
C ASP A 58 -7.85 17.71 4.29
N LEU A 59 -7.46 16.67 5.04
CA LEU A 59 -6.07 16.49 5.46
C LEU A 59 -5.19 16.20 4.24
N SER A 60 -4.07 16.90 4.10
CA SER A 60 -3.11 16.64 3.04
C SER A 60 -2.26 15.39 3.30
N MET A 61 -1.72 14.81 2.24
CA MET A 61 -0.74 13.72 2.35
C MET A 61 0.49 14.11 3.16
N SER A 62 1.02 15.32 2.98
CA SER A 62 2.16 15.82 3.78
C SER A 62 1.88 15.89 5.28
N GLN A 63 0.68 16.35 5.66
CA GLN A 63 0.23 16.35 7.05
C GLN A 63 0.06 14.93 7.57
N PHE A 64 -0.50 14.02 6.76
CA PHE A 64 -0.66 12.63 7.15
C PHE A 64 0.67 11.93 7.39
N VAL A 65 1.65 12.12 6.51
CA VAL A 65 3.02 11.62 6.68
C VAL A 65 3.64 12.12 7.99
N THR A 66 3.41 13.39 8.34
CA THR A 66 3.89 13.96 9.61
C THR A 66 3.22 13.28 10.82
N ILE A 67 1.92 13.00 10.75
CA ILE A 67 1.21 12.27 11.80
C ILE A 67 1.78 10.85 11.97
N ILE A 68 2.00 10.12 10.86
CA ILE A 68 2.56 8.77 10.90
C ILE A 68 4.00 8.79 11.44
N ARG A 69 4.82 9.78 11.06
CA ARG A 69 6.18 9.97 11.61
C ARG A 69 6.15 10.05 13.13
N ASN A 70 5.26 10.89 13.67
CA ASN A 70 5.14 11.09 15.12
C ASN A 70 4.64 9.83 15.83
N ARG A 71 3.78 9.03 15.19
CA ARG A 71 3.30 7.75 15.73
C ARG A 71 4.38 6.67 15.74
N LEU A 72 5.28 6.67 14.76
CA LEU A 72 6.43 5.77 14.69
C LEU A 72 7.59 6.21 15.59
N ILE A 73 7.52 7.40 16.18
CA ILE A 73 8.56 7.99 17.05
C ILE A 73 9.91 8.06 16.30
N LEU A 74 9.87 8.44 15.01
CA LEU A 74 11.08 8.53 14.20
C LEU A 74 11.80 9.86 14.45
N THR A 75 13.13 9.80 14.43
CA THR A 75 13.97 11.00 14.44
C THR A 75 13.92 11.73 13.09
N SER A 76 14.38 12.97 13.04
CA SER A 76 14.48 13.75 11.80
C SER A 76 15.42 13.11 10.76
N THR A 77 16.38 12.30 11.22
CA THR A 77 17.35 11.58 10.38
C THR A 77 16.80 10.28 9.80
N GLN A 78 15.71 9.73 10.37
CA GLN A 78 15.08 8.52 9.87
C GLN A 78 14.05 8.85 8.78
N ALA A 79 14.42 8.56 7.54
CA ALA A 79 13.55 8.68 6.39
C ALA A 79 12.65 7.44 6.24
N PHE A 80 11.39 7.68 5.93
CA PHE A 80 10.43 6.64 5.55
C PHE A 80 9.50 7.16 4.45
N TYR A 81 8.90 6.23 3.73
CA TYR A 81 7.94 6.49 2.67
C TYR A 81 6.60 5.86 3.00
N LEU A 82 5.54 6.46 2.47
CA LEU A 82 4.18 5.94 2.55
C LEU A 82 3.70 5.65 1.13
N LEU A 83 3.37 4.40 0.87
CA LEU A 83 2.90 3.91 -0.43
C LEU A 83 1.40 3.67 -0.36
N VAL A 84 0.69 4.06 -1.41
CA VAL A 84 -0.74 3.82 -1.56
C VAL A 84 -0.94 2.54 -2.36
N ASN A 85 -1.78 1.64 -1.84
CA ASN A 85 -2.03 0.31 -2.40
C ASN A 85 -0.75 -0.48 -2.71
N ASN A 86 0.32 -0.27 -1.92
CA ASN A 86 1.63 -0.88 -2.10
C ASN A 86 2.30 -0.59 -3.46
N LYS A 87 1.91 0.49 -4.16
CA LYS A 87 2.40 0.77 -5.52
C LYS A 87 2.83 2.22 -5.69
N SER A 88 1.92 3.16 -5.49
CA SER A 88 2.17 4.55 -5.87
C SER A 88 2.64 5.39 -4.68
N LEU A 89 3.62 6.26 -4.92
CA LEU A 89 3.81 7.43 -4.07
C LEU A 89 2.67 8.41 -4.37
N ALA A 90 1.92 8.81 -3.34
CA ALA A 90 0.95 9.88 -3.50
C ALA A 90 1.66 11.23 -3.58
N SER A 91 1.06 12.17 -4.32
CA SER A 91 1.53 13.55 -4.29
C SER A 91 1.36 14.12 -2.89
N MET A 92 2.38 14.79 -2.37
CA MET A 92 2.37 15.36 -1.02
C MET A 92 1.38 16.51 -0.87
N SER A 93 0.97 17.14 -1.98
CA SER A 93 -0.02 18.22 -2.01
C SER A 93 -1.47 17.73 -2.09
N GLN A 94 -1.71 16.49 -2.50
CA GLN A 94 -3.06 15.93 -2.61
C GLN A 94 -3.70 15.78 -1.23
N THR A 95 -5.00 16.00 -1.19
CA THR A 95 -5.84 15.71 -0.04
C THR A 95 -6.14 14.20 0.04
N LEU A 96 -6.46 13.71 1.23
CA LEU A 96 -6.88 12.32 1.37
C LEU A 96 -8.22 12.04 0.67
N ALA A 97 -9.07 13.04 0.46
CA ALA A 97 -10.30 12.89 -0.32
C ALA A 97 -10.01 12.49 -1.76
N GLU A 98 -9.16 13.26 -2.45
CA GLU A 98 -8.74 12.98 -3.82
C GLU A 98 -8.11 11.59 -3.91
N LEU A 99 -7.19 11.29 -2.98
CA LEU A 99 -6.53 9.99 -2.97
C LEU A 99 -7.50 8.83 -2.73
N TYR A 100 -8.51 9.03 -1.89
CA TYR A 100 -9.53 8.02 -1.60
C TYR A 100 -10.44 7.77 -2.81
N GLU A 101 -10.77 8.79 -3.58
CA GLU A 101 -11.58 8.62 -4.79
C GLU A 101 -10.85 7.76 -5.83
N ASP A 102 -9.57 8.01 -6.01
CA ASP A 102 -8.73 7.34 -7.00
C ASP A 102 -8.27 5.93 -6.57
N HIS A 103 -8.03 5.71 -5.27
CA HIS A 103 -7.30 4.53 -4.78
C HIS A 103 -8.01 3.72 -3.70
N LYS A 104 -9.26 4.01 -3.31
CA LYS A 104 -9.98 3.13 -2.37
C LYS A 104 -10.08 1.71 -2.94
N ASP A 105 -10.00 0.73 -2.04
CA ASP A 105 -10.20 -0.66 -2.39
C ASP A 105 -11.70 -0.99 -2.53
N GLU A 106 -12.02 -2.14 -3.11
CA GLU A 106 -13.40 -2.61 -3.27
C GLU A 106 -14.18 -2.73 -1.96
N ASP A 107 -13.47 -2.87 -0.84
CA ASP A 107 -14.09 -2.92 0.49
C ASP A 107 -14.44 -1.54 1.07
N GLY A 108 -13.94 -0.46 0.44
CA GLY A 108 -14.13 0.93 0.84
C GLY A 108 -13.10 1.47 1.85
N PHE A 109 -12.02 0.75 2.16
CA PHE A 109 -10.87 1.29 2.88
C PHE A 109 -9.81 1.83 1.91
N LEU A 110 -9.05 2.83 2.34
CA LEU A 110 -7.80 3.21 1.68
C LEU A 110 -6.65 2.44 2.32
N TYR A 111 -5.86 1.73 1.51
CA TYR A 111 -4.72 0.95 2.01
C TYR A 111 -3.42 1.68 1.74
N MET A 112 -2.60 1.77 2.77
CA MET A 112 -1.26 2.32 2.69
C MET A 112 -0.26 1.43 3.42
N THR A 113 0.97 1.42 2.93
CA THR A 113 2.09 0.78 3.60
C THR A 113 3.25 1.74 3.81
N TYR A 114 3.96 1.57 4.92
CA TYR A 114 5.18 2.33 5.20
C TYR A 114 6.43 1.46 5.16
N ALA A 115 7.52 2.03 4.66
CA ALA A 115 8.82 1.39 4.53
C ALA A 115 9.97 2.42 4.70
N SER A 116 11.15 1.96 5.09
CA SER A 116 12.37 2.76 5.18
C SER A 116 12.86 3.14 3.79
N GLN A 117 13.72 4.16 3.72
CA GLN A 117 14.36 4.56 2.46
C GLN A 117 15.21 3.43 1.85
N GLU A 118 15.87 2.62 2.68
CA GLU A 118 16.70 1.50 2.23
C GLU A 118 15.84 0.47 1.49
N MET A 119 14.64 0.19 2.01
CA MET A 119 13.69 -0.70 1.35
C MET A 119 13.01 -0.08 0.14
N PHE A 120 12.85 1.24 0.14
CA PHE A 120 12.29 1.96 -1.00
C PHE A 120 13.27 1.96 -2.19
N GLY A 121 14.55 2.25 -1.97
CA GLY A 121 15.58 2.32 -3.02
C GLY A 121 15.86 0.99 -3.72
N CYS A 122 15.76 -0.14 -2.99
CA CYS A 122 15.91 -1.46 -3.59
C CYS A 122 14.69 -1.92 -4.42
N ASN A 123 13.47 -1.42 -4.13
CA ASN A 123 12.24 -1.87 -4.80
C ASN A 123 11.74 -0.90 -5.90
N PHE A 124 12.07 0.40 -5.85
CA PHE A 124 11.57 1.36 -6.85
C PHE A 124 12.17 1.16 -8.25
N LEU A 125 13.40 0.61 -8.34
CA LEU A 125 13.98 0.16 -9.62
C LEU A 125 13.36 -1.16 -10.14
N SER A 126 12.49 -1.81 -9.36
CA SER A 126 11.83 -3.08 -9.73
C SER A 126 10.31 -3.01 -9.78
N MET A 127 9.71 -1.82 -9.54
CA MET A 127 8.25 -1.63 -9.56
C MET A 127 7.70 -1.17 -10.91
N GLU A 128 8.55 -0.97 -11.91
CA GLU A 128 8.16 -0.92 -13.34
C GLU A 128 8.09 -2.31 -13.99
N GLU A 129 8.10 -3.41 -13.22
CA GLU A 129 7.73 -4.71 -13.77
C GLU A 129 6.28 -5.06 -13.43
N GLU A 130 5.42 -4.78 -14.41
CA GLU A 130 4.15 -5.47 -14.64
C GLU A 130 4.31 -7.00 -14.46
N PRO A 131 3.26 -7.70 -14.02
CA PRO A 131 3.36 -9.08 -13.56
C PRO A 131 3.96 -10.01 -14.62
N VAL A 132 4.91 -10.84 -14.20
CA VAL A 132 5.43 -12.01 -14.92
C VAL A 132 4.32 -13.05 -15.19
N GLU A 133 3.44 -12.74 -16.13
CA GLU A 133 2.67 -13.72 -16.92
C GLU A 133 3.32 -14.00 -18.28
N CYS A 134 4.49 -13.41 -18.58
CA CYS A 134 5.19 -13.63 -19.85
C CYS A 134 6.21 -14.78 -19.84
N LEU A 135 6.36 -15.54 -18.75
CA LEU A 135 7.28 -16.70 -18.76
C LEU A 135 6.80 -17.84 -19.66
N ASN A 136 5.53 -17.83 -20.10
CA ASN A 136 4.99 -18.84 -21.01
C ASN A 136 4.89 -18.44 -22.49
N MET A 137 5.26 -17.21 -22.87
CA MET A 137 5.31 -16.83 -24.29
C MET A 137 6.74 -16.79 -24.86
N ALA A 138 7.76 -16.57 -24.02
CA ALA A 138 9.16 -16.61 -24.47
C ALA A 138 9.66 -18.05 -24.75
N LEU A 139 9.08 -19.07 -24.11
CA LEU A 139 9.47 -20.46 -24.36
C LEU A 139 8.94 -20.97 -25.71
N LEU A 140 7.84 -20.43 -26.24
CA LEU A 140 7.25 -20.85 -27.52
C LEU A 140 7.92 -20.22 -28.76
N GLN A 141 8.75 -19.18 -28.61
CA GLN A 141 9.58 -18.67 -29.71
C GLN A 141 10.97 -19.33 -29.78
N LEU A 142 11.45 -19.96 -28.69
CA LEU A 142 12.74 -20.67 -28.69
C LEU A 142 12.67 -22.11 -29.22
N ILE A 143 11.47 -22.70 -29.35
CA ILE A 143 11.29 -24.00 -30.03
C ILE A 143 11.09 -23.83 -31.55
N GLY A 144 10.85 -22.61 -32.03
CA GLY A 144 10.54 -22.32 -33.44
C GLY A 144 11.75 -22.09 -34.36
N THR A 145 12.96 -21.91 -33.82
CA THR A 145 14.17 -21.58 -34.62
C THR A 145 15.08 -22.78 -34.89
N VAL A 146 14.81 -23.97 -34.32
CA VAL A 146 15.60 -25.20 -34.55
C VAL A 146 14.96 -26.12 -35.60
N VAL A 147 14.25 -25.58 -36.60
CA VAL A 147 13.75 -26.39 -37.74
C VAL A 147 14.16 -25.83 -39.11
N LEU A 148 14.98 -24.78 -39.19
CA LEU A 148 15.48 -24.26 -40.47
C LEU A 148 17.00 -24.16 -40.52
N LYS A 149 17.70 -25.29 -40.31
CA LYS A 149 19.08 -25.46 -40.79
C LYS A 149 19.60 -26.90 -40.74
N THR A 150 18.87 -27.85 -41.33
CA THR A 150 19.47 -29.09 -41.86
C THR A 150 18.50 -29.70 -42.86
N SER A 151 18.66 -29.35 -44.14
CA SER A 151 18.52 -30.19 -45.35
C SER A 151 18.70 -29.29 -46.56
#